data_AF-A0A4U7CAV8-F1
#
_entry.id   AF-A0A4U7CAV8-F1
#
_cell.length_a   1.000
_cell.length_b   1.000
_cell.length_c   1.000
_cell.angle_alpha   90.00
_cell.angle_beta   90.00
_cell.angle_gamma   90.00
#
_symmetry.space_group_name_H-M   'P 1'
#
loop_
_entity.id
_entity.type
_entity.pdbx_description
1 polymer ?
#
loop_
_entity_poly.entity_id
_entity_poly.type
_entity_poly.pdbx_seq_one_letter_code
_entity_poly.pdbx_strand_id
1 'polypeptide(L)' 'MERIRLGNTVFEGENNVYLLQGEETVLVDAGVATEPTREEFVDALASFGVTPADVDRVFLTHWHYDHAGLAG' A
#
# COMPACT_ATOMS: atom_id res chain seq x y z
N MET A 1 -10.76 -2.00 8.73
CA MET A 1 -9.37 -2.38 8.38
C MET A 1 -9.52 -3.10 7.08
N GLU A 2 -9.03 -2.48 6.02
CA GLU A 2 -9.25 -2.94 4.67
C GLU A 2 -7.97 -3.54 4.11
N ARG A 3 -8.13 -4.60 3.33
CA ARG A 3 -7.01 -5.26 2.64
C ARG A 3 -7.01 -4.82 1.19
N ILE A 4 -5.92 -4.18 0.77
CA ILE A 4 -5.61 -3.87 -0.62
C ILE A 4 -4.69 -4.97 -1.13
N ARG A 5 -5.17 -5.76 -2.09
CA ARG A 5 -4.35 -6.74 -2.79
C ARG A 5 -3.81 -6.10 -4.07
N LEU A 6 -2.51 -6.21 -4.29
CA LEU A 6 -1.81 -5.66 -5.45
C LEU A 6 -1.42 -6.81 -6.38
N GLY A 7 -1.92 -6.82 -7.62
CA GLY A 7 -1.76 -7.89 -8.60
C GLY A 7 -0.38 -8.02 -9.25
N ASN A 8 0.67 -7.51 -8.61
CA ASN A 8 2.03 -7.60 -9.12
C ASN A 8 2.54 -9.06 -9.15
N THR A 9 3.53 -9.34 -9.99
CA THR A 9 4.12 -10.68 -10.18
C THR A 9 5.60 -10.76 -9.82
N VAL A 10 6.12 -9.72 -9.17
CA VAL A 10 7.52 -9.60 -8.75
C VAL A 10 7.61 -9.82 -7.24
N PHE A 11 8.74 -10.32 -6.72
CA PHE A 11 8.98 -10.50 -5.27
C PHE A 11 7.77 -11.12 -4.52
N GLU A 12 7.66 -12.44 -4.59
CA GLU A 12 6.53 -13.29 -4.14
C GLU A 12 5.18 -13.02 -4.83
N GLY A 13 4.95 -11.81 -5.36
CA GLY A 13 3.74 -11.42 -6.09
C GLY A 13 2.51 -11.30 -5.19
N GLU A 14 1.44 -10.73 -5.75
CA GLU A 14 0.13 -10.62 -5.08
C GLU A 14 0.21 -10.01 -3.66
N ASN A 15 1.07 -9.01 -3.46
CA ASN A 15 1.32 -8.41 -2.13
C ASN A 15 0.05 -7.78 -1.55
N ASN A 16 -0.01 -7.70 -0.22
CA ASN A 16 -1.10 -7.04 0.47
C ASN A 16 -0.59 -5.80 1.20
N VAL A 17 -1.35 -4.72 1.08
CA VAL A 17 -1.24 -3.52 1.92
C VAL A 17 -2.51 -3.44 2.76
N TYR A 18 -2.38 -3.03 4.01
CA TYR A 18 -3.54 -2.87 4.89
C TYR A 18 -3.76 -1.40 5.21
N LEU A 19 -5.00 -0.95 5.01
CA LEU A 19 -5.46 0.39 5.34
C LEU A 19 -6.24 0.36 6.66
N LEU A 20 -5.81 1.17 7.61
CA LEU A 20 -6.48 1.41 8.88
C LEU A 20 -6.88 2.88 8.93
N GLN A 21 -8.18 3.14 9.10
CA GLN A 21 -8.72 4.50 9.23
C GLN A 21 -9.30 4.68 10.64
N GLY A 22 -8.82 5.70 11.34
CA GLY A 22 -9.22 6.07 12.69
C GLY A 22 -8.98 7.56 12.95
N GLU A 23 -8.36 7.90 14.08
CA GLU A 23 -7.84 9.26 14.31
C GLU A 23 -6.71 9.64 13.34
N GLU A 24 -5.93 8.63 12.91
CA GLU A 24 -4.92 8.72 11.86
C GLU A 24 -5.25 7.71 10.74
N THR A 25 -4.86 8.01 9.51
CA THR A 25 -4.86 7.09 8.37
C THR A 25 -3.52 6.39 8.29
N VAL A 26 -3.54 5.07 8.43
CA VAL A 26 -2.33 4.27 8.55
C VAL A 26 -2.28 3.18 7.48
N LEU A 27 -1.10 3.01 6.87
CA LEU A 27 -0.79 1.86 6.03
C LEU A 27 0.12 0.88 6.76
N VAL A 28 -0.14 -0.41 6.58
CA VAL A 28 0.83 -1.48 6.84
C VAL A 28 1.31 -2.02 5.50
N ASP A 29 2.61 -1.91 5.27
CA ASP A 29 3.30 -2.14 3.98
C ASP A 29 2.84 -1.21 2.86
N ALA A 30 3.54 -1.27 1.72
CA ALA A 30 3.36 -0.36 0.58
C ALA A 30 3.52 -1.04 -0.79
N GLY A 31 3.75 -2.35 -0.87
CA GLY A 31 3.92 -3.04 -2.16
C GLY A 31 5.25 -2.72 -2.85
N VAL A 32 5.36 -3.12 -4.13
CA VAL A 32 6.53 -2.87 -4.99
C VAL A 32 6.46 -1.53 -5.74
N ALA A 33 7.61 -0.91 -5.98
CA ALA A 33 7.71 0.36 -6.70
C ALA A 33 7.71 0.16 -8.24
N THR A 34 6.56 -0.23 -8.79
CA THR A 34 6.33 -0.25 -10.25
C THR A 34 5.16 0.65 -10.61
N GLU A 35 5.17 1.26 -11.79
CA GLU A 35 4.06 2.09 -12.25
C GLU A 35 2.69 1.38 -12.20
N PRO A 36 2.53 0.13 -12.71
CA PRO A 36 1.26 -0.57 -12.61
C PRO A 36 0.80 -0.82 -11.17
N THR A 37 1.73 -1.19 -10.28
CA THR A 37 1.41 -1.37 -8.85
C THR A 37 1.04 -0.06 -8.19
N ARG A 38 1.70 1.04 -8.55
CA ARG A 38 1.37 2.38 -8.05
C ARG A 38 -0.03 2.82 -8.48
N GLU A 39 -0.40 2.60 -9.74
CA GLU A 39 -1.74 2.91 -10.26
C GLU A 39 -2.81 2.09 -9.51
N GLU A 40 -2.62 0.77 -9.40
CA GLU A 40 -3.53 -0.11 -8.67
C GLU A 40 -3.65 0.27 -7.19
N PHE A 41 -2.54 0.61 -6.55
CA PHE A 41 -2.51 1.07 -5.17
C PHE A 41 -3.29 2.37 -4.97
N VAL A 42 -3.08 3.36 -5.85
CA VAL A 42 -3.78 4.66 -5.80
C VAL A 42 -5.28 4.48 -6.04
N ASP A 43 -5.66 3.69 -7.04
CA ASP A 43 -7.06 3.39 -7.35
C ASP A 43 -7.74 2.66 -6.18
N ALA A 44 -7.03 1.71 -5.55
CA ALA A 44 -7.54 0.99 -4.38
C ALA A 44 -7.74 1.93 -3.18
N LEU A 45 -6.79 2.82 -2.88
CA LEU A 45 -6.97 3.84 -1.82
C LEU A 45 -8.15 4.76 -2.12
N ALA A 46 -8.28 5.21 -3.37
CA ALA A 46 -9.37 6.08 -3.79
C ALA A 46 -10.74 5.41 -3.61
N SER A 47 -10.83 4.09 -3.76
CA SER A 47 -12.06 3.32 -3.50
C SER A 47 -12.51 3.38 -2.02
N PHE A 48 -11.60 3.70 -1.10
CA PHE A 48 -11.86 3.94 0.32
C PHE A 48 -11.95 5.44 0.68
N GLY A 49 -11.93 6.32 -0.32
CA GLY A 49 -11.96 7.77 -0.12
C GLY A 49 -10.65 8.34 0.43
N VAL A 50 -9.52 7.65 0.24
CA VAL A 50 -8.20 8.04 0.72
C VAL A 50 -7.29 8.35 -0.47
N THR A 51 -6.53 9.43 -0.41
CA THR A 51 -5.40 9.69 -1.31
C THR A 51 -4.08 9.35 -0.61
N PRO A 52 -2.98 9.10 -1.33
CA PRO A 52 -1.68 8.91 -0.69
C PRO A 52 -1.26 10.06 0.22
N ALA A 53 -1.72 11.29 -0.05
CA ALA A 53 -1.43 12.47 0.77
C ALA A 53 -2.20 12.50 2.10
N ASP A 54 -3.29 11.73 2.22
CA ASP A 54 -4.08 11.61 3.45
C ASP A 54 -3.50 10.58 4.42
N VAL A 55 -2.44 9.85 4.04
CA VAL A 55 -1.79 8.83 4.87
C VAL A 55 -0.84 9.49 5.87
N ASP A 56 -1.15 9.38 7.15
CA ASP A 56 -0.35 9.96 8.24
C ASP A 56 0.88 9.11 8.57
N ARG A 57 0.75 7.78 8.49
CA ARG A 57 1.83 6.84 8.84
C ARG A 57 1.88 5.63 7.93
N VAL A 58 3.10 5.15 7.71
CA VAL A 58 3.38 3.87 7.06
C VAL A 58 4.19 3.01 8.03
N PHE A 59 3.66 1.84 8.40
CA PHE A 59 4.37 0.82 9.15
C PHE A 59 4.81 -0.28 8.20
N LEU A 60 6.11 -0.52 8.11
CA LEU A 60 6.66 -1.61 7.32
C LEU A 60 6.82 -2.84 8.22
N THR A 61 6.32 -3.98 7.77
CA THR A 61 6.55 -5.26 8.45
C THR A 61 8.04 -5.61 8.46
N HIS A 62 8.73 -5.33 7.35
CA HIS A 62 10.17 -5.46 7.15
C HIS A 62 10.59 -4.69 5.89
N TRP A 63 11.88 -4.75 5.50
CA TRP A 63 12.47 -3.90 4.45
C TRP A 63 12.58 -4.56 3.06
N HIS A 64 11.91 -5.68 2.81
CA HIS A 64 11.91 -6.23 1.47
C HIS A 64 11.14 -5.31 0.51
N TYR A 65 11.55 -5.33 -0.76
CA TYR A 65 11.10 -4.39 -1.78
C TYR A 65 9.59 -4.45 -2.04
N ASP A 66 8.98 -5.61 -1.84
CA ASP A 66 7.56 -5.89 -1.95
C ASP A 66 6.71 -5.40 -0.78
N HIS A 67 7.35 -4.93 0.28
CA HIS A 67 6.69 -4.30 1.42
C HIS A 67 7.03 -2.81 1.50
N ALA A 68 8.25 -2.41 1.14
CA ALA A 68 8.77 -1.06 1.31
C ALA A 68 8.80 -0.22 0.01
N GLY A 69 8.47 -0.80 -1.14
CA GLY A 69 8.72 -0.22 -2.46
C GLY A 69 8.08 1.16 -2.68
N LEU A 70 6.82 1.35 -2.27
CA LEU A 70 6.13 2.64 -2.41
C LEU A 70 6.20 3.54 -1.16
N ALA A 71 6.99 3.17 -0.14
CA ALA A 71 7.03 3.88 1.14
C ALA A 71 7.92 5.16 1.14
N GLY A 72 8.26 5.70 -0.03
CA GLY A 72 9.16 6.85 -0.20
C GLY A 72 8.75 7.78 -1.33
#